data_AF-A0ABD2PTG6-F1
#
_entry.id   AF-A0ABD2PTG6-F1
#
_cell.length_a   1.000
_cell.length_b   1.000
_cell.length_c   1.000
_cell.angle_alpha   90.00
_cell.angle_beta   90.00
_cell.angle_gamma   90.00
#
_symmetry.space_group_name_H-M   'P 1'
#
loop_
_entity.id
_entity.type
_entity.pdbx_description
1 polymer ?
#
loop_
_entity_poly.entity_id
_entity_poly.type
_entity_poly.pdbx_seq_one_letter_code
_entity_poly.pdbx_strand_id
1 'polypeptide(L)'
;FDQGILVYSTAIASQTGAKTLSFDYARDEVNVFGSRADLTGIKFLGSFDTNTVEKKLKIQLDSSLELLHICVENQGRINYGPMQGDYKGLKKQVKLDDKLLQNFSIQKLDLNNMIPVQSPSDQSIFAVYSQETNILEEVNTHVTVQRKGRGFIVINGKILGRFDTKLGPQTSLYAPPNFWQMGRNTVNVIFTRQDQDVSVDRVQVKFTDQPIWM
;
A
#
# COMPACT_ATOMS: atom_id res chain seq x y z
N PHE A 1 3.66 14.59 -6.18
CA PHE A 1 3.40 14.43 -4.73
C PHE A 1 4.67 13.95 -4.05
N ASP A 2 4.87 14.32 -2.79
CA ASP A 2 6.20 14.16 -2.17
C ASP A 2 6.43 12.80 -1.53
N GLN A 3 5.38 12.18 -0.98
CA GLN A 3 5.45 10.89 -0.29
C GLN A 3 4.07 10.23 -0.14
N GLY A 4 4.07 8.93 0.13
CA GLY A 4 2.87 8.14 0.40
C GLY A 4 2.29 7.48 -0.85
N ILE A 5 0.96 7.41 -0.91
CA ILE A 5 0.21 6.77 -1.98
C ILE A 5 -0.75 7.78 -2.60
N LEU A 6 -0.79 7.85 -3.93
CA LEU A 6 -1.86 8.51 -4.66
C LEU A 6 -2.81 7.48 -5.24
N VAL A 7 -4.10 7.77 -5.16
CA VAL A 7 -5.18 6.99 -5.79
C VAL A 7 -5.71 7.81 -6.96
N TYR A 8 -5.61 7.26 -8.16
CA TYR A 8 -6.19 7.81 -9.38
C TYR A 8 -7.44 7.03 -9.72
N SER A 9 -8.60 7.68 -9.67
CA SER A 9 -9.90 7.04 -9.86
C SER A 9 -10.58 7.56 -11.10
N THR A 10 -11.10 6.66 -11.95
CA THR A 10 -11.88 7.02 -13.14
C THR A 10 -13.05 6.07 -13.31
N ALA A 11 -14.14 6.56 -13.92
CA ALA A 11 -15.19 5.69 -14.39
C ALA A 11 -14.71 4.83 -15.56
N ILE A 12 -15.11 3.55 -15.55
CA ILE A 12 -14.98 2.61 -16.65
C ILE A 12 -16.38 2.09 -16.93
N ALA A 13 -17.10 2.74 -17.85
CA ALA A 13 -18.48 2.37 -18.24
C ALA A 13 -18.65 0.84 -18.21
N SER A 14 -19.65 0.32 -17.50
CA SER A 14 -19.76 -1.08 -17.05
C SER A 14 -19.31 -2.10 -18.09
N GLN A 15 -18.01 -2.40 -18.06
CA GLN A 15 -17.32 -3.22 -19.04
C GLN A 15 -17.14 -4.63 -18.48
N THR A 16 -17.11 -5.63 -19.36
CA THR A 16 -16.99 -7.03 -18.96
C THR A 16 -15.88 -7.72 -19.73
N GLY A 17 -15.42 -8.86 -19.19
CA GLY A 17 -14.46 -9.74 -19.85
C GLY A 17 -13.00 -9.40 -19.54
N ALA A 18 -12.12 -10.15 -20.18
CA ALA A 18 -10.68 -9.93 -20.10
C ALA A 18 -10.30 -8.66 -20.87
N LYS A 19 -9.53 -7.80 -20.22
CA LYS A 19 -9.08 -6.50 -20.74
C LYS A 19 -7.58 -6.33 -20.55
N THR A 20 -6.99 -5.43 -21.35
CA THR A 20 -5.61 -5.01 -21.17
C THR A 20 -5.56 -3.57 -20.67
N LEU A 21 -5.06 -3.37 -19.46
CA LEU A 21 -4.78 -2.05 -18.91
C LEU A 21 -3.30 -1.73 -19.13
N SER A 22 -2.98 -0.69 -19.90
CA SER A 22 -1.61 -0.30 -20.23
C SER A 22 -1.28 1.10 -19.70
N PHE A 23 -0.02 1.28 -19.30
CA PHE A 23 0.49 2.50 -18.68
C PHE A 23 1.71 2.97 -19.45
N ASP A 24 1.65 4.17 -20.03
CA ASP A 24 2.81 4.75 -20.73
C ASP A 24 3.90 5.19 -19.73
N TYR A 25 3.52 5.46 -18.47
CA TYR A 25 4.43 5.74 -17.37
C TYR A 25 3.70 5.60 -16.02
N ALA A 26 4.23 4.74 -15.14
CA ALA A 26 3.78 4.64 -13.75
C ALA A 26 4.94 4.22 -12.84
N ARG A 27 5.07 4.89 -11.68
CA ARG A 27 6.11 4.60 -10.67
C ARG A 27 5.66 4.94 -9.24
N ASP A 28 6.04 4.18 -8.21
CA ASP A 28 6.98 3.06 -8.25
C ASP A 28 6.27 1.70 -8.16
N GLU A 29 5.38 1.52 -7.17
CA GLU A 29 4.49 0.36 -7.07
C GLU A 29 3.10 0.76 -7.54
N VAL A 30 2.47 -0.07 -8.36
CA VAL A 30 1.11 0.14 -8.85
C VAL A 30 0.25 -1.04 -8.43
N ASN A 31 -0.83 -0.74 -7.72
CA ASN A 31 -1.90 -1.68 -7.41
C ASN A 31 -3.20 -1.17 -8.03
N VAL A 32 -3.92 -2.03 -8.75
CA VAL A 32 -5.15 -1.67 -9.47
C VAL A 32 -6.34 -2.39 -8.83
N PHE A 33 -7.41 -1.63 -8.59
CA PHE A 33 -8.66 -2.12 -8.05
C PHE A 33 -9.83 -1.65 -8.92
N GLY A 34 -10.93 -2.40 -8.89
CA GLY A 34 -12.22 -1.94 -9.38
C GLY A 34 -13.25 -1.94 -8.26
N SER A 35 -14.28 -1.10 -8.37
CA SER A 35 -15.42 -1.09 -7.45
C SER A 35 -16.71 -0.70 -8.16
N ARG A 36 -17.83 -0.82 -7.45
CA ARG A 36 -19.10 -0.17 -7.80
C ARG A 36 -19.00 1.34 -7.62
N ALA A 37 -19.98 2.09 -8.16
CA ALA A 37 -20.02 3.55 -8.04
C ALA A 37 -20.10 4.06 -6.58
N ASP A 38 -20.68 3.27 -5.68
CA ASP A 38 -20.80 3.56 -4.25
C ASP A 38 -19.56 3.15 -3.42
N LEU A 39 -18.46 2.78 -4.09
CA LEU A 39 -17.20 2.30 -3.51
C LEU A 39 -17.32 0.96 -2.76
N THR A 40 -18.43 0.24 -2.91
CA THR A 40 -18.55 -1.14 -2.41
C THR A 40 -18.04 -2.16 -3.44
N GLY A 41 -17.81 -3.40 -2.99
CA GLY A 41 -17.37 -4.48 -3.87
C GLY A 41 -15.97 -4.30 -4.44
N ILE A 42 -15.07 -3.64 -3.70
CA ILE A 42 -13.69 -3.42 -4.14
C ILE A 42 -13.00 -4.75 -4.44
N LYS A 43 -12.42 -4.84 -5.64
CA LYS A 43 -11.76 -6.04 -6.16
C LYS A 43 -10.37 -5.69 -6.64
N PHE A 44 -9.36 -6.42 -6.18
CA PHE A 44 -8.01 -6.31 -6.73
C PHE A 44 -7.94 -6.90 -8.14
N LEU A 45 -7.34 -6.15 -9.07
CA LEU A 45 -7.28 -6.49 -10.49
C LEU A 45 -5.85 -6.81 -10.96
N GLY A 46 -4.82 -6.36 -10.23
CA GLY A 46 -3.43 -6.66 -10.54
C GLY A 46 -2.46 -5.61 -10.03
N SER A 47 -1.18 -5.93 -10.08
CA SER A 47 -0.10 -5.02 -9.67
C SER A 47 1.17 -5.20 -10.48
N PHE A 48 2.00 -4.18 -10.49
CA PHE A 48 3.37 -4.23 -11.01
C PHE A 48 4.24 -3.18 -10.30
N ASP A 49 5.54 -3.33 -10.42
CA ASP A 49 6.53 -2.41 -9.83
C ASP A 49 7.36 -1.69 -10.91
N THR A 50 8.32 -0.87 -10.48
CA THR A 50 9.21 -0.12 -11.38
C THR A 50 10.08 -1.02 -12.27
N ASN A 51 10.37 -2.26 -11.84
CA ASN A 51 11.25 -3.20 -12.55
C ASN A 51 10.52 -4.01 -13.64
N THR A 52 9.19 -4.02 -13.61
CA THR A 52 8.39 -4.72 -14.61
C THR A 52 8.62 -4.11 -16.00
N VAL A 53 9.05 -4.90 -16.99
CA VAL A 53 9.44 -4.38 -18.32
C VAL A 53 8.23 -3.80 -19.07
N GLU A 54 7.16 -4.59 -19.21
CA GLU A 54 5.92 -4.12 -19.81
C GLU A 54 4.96 -3.63 -18.74
N LYS A 55 4.66 -2.33 -18.74
CA LYS A 55 3.67 -1.73 -17.83
C LYS A 55 2.25 -2.01 -18.32
N LYS A 56 1.88 -3.28 -18.38
CA LYS A 56 0.57 -3.77 -18.82
C LYS A 56 0.04 -4.82 -17.84
N LEU A 57 -1.26 -4.78 -17.58
CA LEU A 57 -1.97 -5.76 -16.78
C LEU A 57 -3.09 -6.38 -17.61
N LYS A 58 -3.20 -7.70 -17.55
CA LYS A 58 -4.39 -8.43 -17.99
C LYS A 58 -5.35 -8.47 -16.80
N ILE A 59 -6.48 -7.77 -16.93
CA ILE A 59 -7.46 -7.63 -15.86
C ILE A 59 -8.78 -8.25 -16.27
N GLN A 60 -9.52 -8.82 -15.32
CA GLN A 60 -10.85 -9.37 -15.54
C GLN A 60 -11.90 -8.42 -14.98
N LEU A 61 -12.72 -7.85 -15.85
CA LEU A 61 -13.83 -6.99 -15.46
C LEU A 61 -15.14 -7.77 -15.45
N ASP A 62 -16.03 -7.38 -14.54
CA ASP A 62 -17.42 -7.81 -14.49
C ASP A 62 -18.31 -6.56 -14.45
N SER A 63 -19.60 -6.74 -14.75
CA SER A 63 -20.53 -5.62 -14.95
C SER A 63 -20.80 -4.81 -13.69
N SER A 64 -20.39 -5.31 -12.51
CA SER A 64 -20.52 -4.57 -11.25
C SER A 64 -19.39 -3.56 -11.03
N LEU A 65 -18.31 -3.63 -11.80
CA LEU A 65 -17.19 -2.68 -11.70
C LEU A 65 -17.46 -1.47 -12.60
N GLU A 66 -17.72 -0.33 -11.96
CA GLU A 66 -18.03 0.94 -12.62
C GLU A 66 -16.87 1.93 -12.48
N LEU A 67 -16.04 1.76 -11.45
CA LEU A 67 -14.88 2.59 -11.16
C LEU A 67 -13.59 1.75 -11.23
N LEU A 68 -12.53 2.38 -11.73
CA LEU A 68 -11.17 1.87 -11.67
C LEU A 68 -10.34 2.76 -10.76
N HIS A 69 -9.63 2.16 -9.80
CA HIS A 69 -8.73 2.83 -8.87
C HIS A 69 -7.31 2.34 -9.09
N ILE A 70 -6.40 3.27 -9.35
CA ILE A 70 -4.98 2.99 -9.52
C ILE A 70 -4.25 3.60 -8.31
N CYS A 71 -3.84 2.75 -7.38
CA CYS A 71 -3.07 3.13 -6.21
C CYS A 71 -1.58 3.07 -6.54
N VAL A 72 -0.91 4.21 -6.52
CA VAL A 72 0.51 4.32 -6.83
C VAL A 72 1.30 4.75 -5.61
N GLU A 73 2.17 3.86 -5.12
CA GLU A 73 3.08 4.15 -4.01
C GLU A 73 4.35 4.83 -4.53
N ASN A 74 4.74 5.94 -3.90
CA ASN A 74 6.06 6.54 -4.05
C ASN A 74 7.01 5.93 -3.00
N GLN A 75 8.02 5.21 -3.46
CA GLN A 75 9.00 4.49 -2.63
C GLN A 75 10.24 5.31 -2.30
N GLY A 76 10.22 6.61 -2.59
CA GLY A 76 11.35 7.51 -2.40
C GLY A 76 11.97 7.91 -3.73
N ARG A 77 12.40 9.16 -3.83
CA ARG A 77 13.08 9.67 -5.03
C ARG A 77 14.55 9.28 -5.00
N ILE A 78 15.09 9.01 -6.19
CA ILE A 78 16.53 8.89 -6.39
C ILE A 78 17.22 10.15 -5.86
N ASN A 79 18.21 9.98 -4.98
CA ASN A 79 18.91 11.05 -4.28
C ASN A 79 20.34 11.29 -4.78
N TYR A 80 20.79 10.55 -5.80
CA TYR A 80 22.15 10.66 -6.35
C TYR A 80 22.20 10.27 -7.83
N GLY A 81 23.18 10.81 -8.55
CA GLY A 81 23.47 10.43 -9.93
C GLY A 81 22.61 11.15 -10.99
N PRO A 82 22.72 10.74 -12.26
CA PRO A 82 22.18 11.48 -13.40
C PRO A 82 20.65 11.40 -13.54
N MET A 83 19.99 10.52 -12.77
CA MET A 83 18.53 10.35 -12.78
C MET A 83 17.80 11.38 -11.89
N GLN A 84 18.34 12.60 -11.80
CA GLN A 84 17.63 13.71 -11.14
C GLN A 84 16.33 14.02 -11.91
N GLY A 85 15.25 14.29 -11.19
CA GLY A 85 13.91 14.41 -11.79
C GLY A 85 13.10 13.12 -11.83
N ASP A 86 13.30 12.24 -10.84
CA ASP A 86 12.54 10.99 -10.67
C ASP A 86 11.05 11.27 -10.34
N TYR A 87 10.24 11.36 -11.40
CA TYR A 87 8.80 11.58 -11.30
C TYR A 87 8.09 10.34 -10.76
N LYS A 88 7.17 10.56 -9.83
CA LYS A 88 6.37 9.52 -9.15
C LYS A 88 4.90 9.64 -9.52
N GLY A 89 4.17 8.55 -9.43
CA GLY A 89 2.76 8.47 -9.81
C GLY A 89 2.57 8.10 -11.28
N LEU A 90 1.43 8.52 -11.82
CA LEU A 90 1.12 8.44 -13.24
C LEU A 90 1.54 9.74 -13.92
N LYS A 91 2.40 9.66 -14.94
CA LYS A 91 2.89 10.83 -15.69
C LYS A 91 2.32 10.91 -17.10
N LYS A 92 1.92 9.78 -17.65
CA LYS A 92 1.47 9.65 -19.04
C LYS A 92 0.13 8.89 -19.10
N GLN A 93 -0.28 8.55 -20.31
CA GLN A 93 -1.57 7.95 -20.59
C GLN A 93 -1.72 6.59 -19.91
N VAL A 94 -2.94 6.31 -19.48
CA VAL A 94 -3.40 4.98 -19.12
C VAL A 94 -4.49 4.59 -20.12
N LYS A 95 -4.44 3.38 -20.65
CA LYS A 95 -5.38 2.91 -21.67
C LYS A 95 -5.99 1.58 -21.28
N LEU A 96 -7.27 1.39 -21.61
CA LEU A 96 -7.99 0.13 -21.49
C LEU A 96 -8.33 -0.36 -22.90
N ASP A 97 -7.77 -1.50 -23.30
CA ASP A 97 -7.82 -2.00 -24.70
C ASP A 97 -7.49 -0.89 -25.72
N ASP A 98 -6.35 -0.22 -25.50
CA ASP A 98 -5.83 0.90 -26.31
C ASP A 98 -6.69 2.18 -26.33
N LYS A 99 -7.84 2.20 -25.66
CA LYS A 99 -8.65 3.41 -25.47
C LYS A 99 -8.16 4.21 -24.27
N LEU A 100 -7.92 5.49 -24.47
CA LEU A 100 -7.45 6.41 -23.43
C LEU A 100 -8.48 6.54 -22.29
N LEU A 101 -8.04 6.30 -21.06
CA LEU A 101 -8.78 6.65 -19.85
C LEU A 101 -8.54 8.13 -19.50
N GLN A 102 -9.60 8.82 -19.11
CA GLN A 102 -9.62 10.28 -18.89
C GLN A 102 -10.43 10.61 -17.64
N ASN A 103 -10.45 11.89 -17.23
CA ASN A 103 -11.25 12.38 -16.10
C ASN A 103 -10.90 11.73 -14.75
N PHE A 104 -9.61 11.54 -14.49
CA PHE A 104 -9.14 11.02 -13.21
C PHE A 104 -9.40 12.02 -12.07
N SER A 105 -10.07 11.54 -11.02
CA SER A 105 -9.97 12.12 -9.69
C SER A 105 -8.68 11.62 -9.03
N ILE A 106 -7.93 12.52 -8.39
CA ILE A 106 -6.64 12.20 -7.78
C ILE A 106 -6.70 12.56 -6.30
N GLN A 107 -6.51 11.56 -5.44
CA GLN A 107 -6.52 11.73 -4.00
C GLN A 107 -5.25 11.15 -3.37
N LYS A 108 -4.68 11.87 -2.40
CA LYS A 108 -3.65 11.31 -1.54
C LYS A 108 -4.31 10.46 -0.47
N LEU A 109 -3.85 9.22 -0.33
CA LEU A 109 -4.33 8.35 0.74
C LEU A 109 -3.80 8.84 2.08
N ASP A 110 -4.69 9.06 3.05
CA ASP A 110 -4.33 9.47 4.40
C ASP A 110 -3.91 8.25 5.23
N LEU A 111 -2.61 7.93 5.16
CA LEU A 111 -2.03 6.80 5.86
C LEU A 111 -2.11 6.95 7.39
N ASN A 112 -2.20 8.17 7.93
CA ASN A 112 -2.25 8.38 9.38
C ASN A 112 -3.59 7.95 9.98
N ASN A 113 -4.67 8.11 9.21
CA ASN A 113 -6.05 7.94 9.68
C ASN A 113 -6.77 6.79 8.95
N MET A 114 -6.03 5.80 8.44
CA MET A 114 -6.67 4.64 7.83
C MET A 114 -7.48 3.85 8.85
N ILE A 115 -8.71 3.52 8.48
CA ILE A 115 -9.62 2.75 9.32
C ILE A 115 -9.29 1.26 9.16
N PRO A 116 -9.00 0.53 10.25
CA PRO A 116 -8.78 -0.92 10.22
C PRO A 116 -10.02 -1.64 9.71
N VAL A 117 -9.81 -2.69 8.92
CA VAL A 117 -10.91 -3.58 8.53
C VAL A 117 -11.20 -4.49 9.72
N GLN A 118 -12.48 -4.65 10.11
CA GLN A 118 -12.85 -5.48 11.26
C GLN A 118 -12.53 -6.97 11.04
N SER A 119 -12.58 -7.43 9.78
CA SER A 119 -12.24 -8.80 9.36
C SER A 119 -11.61 -8.78 7.96
N PRO A 120 -10.32 -8.41 7.81
CA PRO A 120 -9.67 -8.44 6.51
C PRO A 120 -9.61 -9.88 6.00
N SER A 121 -10.08 -10.11 4.77
CA SER A 121 -9.88 -11.41 4.10
C SER A 121 -8.39 -11.64 3.91
N ASP A 122 -7.92 -12.87 4.16
CA ASP A 122 -6.53 -13.27 3.93
C ASP A 122 -6.09 -13.15 2.47
N GLN A 123 -7.03 -12.99 1.53
CA GLN A 123 -6.75 -12.77 0.12
C GLN A 123 -6.54 -11.29 -0.23
N SER A 124 -6.74 -10.36 0.71
CA SER A 124 -6.65 -8.92 0.45
C SER A 124 -5.19 -8.52 0.23
N ILE A 125 -4.86 -7.99 -0.94
CA ILE A 125 -3.50 -7.49 -1.21
C ILE A 125 -3.21 -6.18 -0.46
N PHE A 126 -4.26 -5.39 -0.18
CA PHE A 126 -4.20 -4.17 0.61
C PHE A 126 -5.12 -4.32 1.82
N ALA A 127 -4.60 -4.15 3.03
CA ALA A 127 -5.40 -4.23 4.25
C ALA A 127 -4.75 -3.44 5.39
N VAL A 128 -5.57 -3.09 6.39
CA VAL A 128 -5.12 -2.40 7.59
C VAL A 128 -5.48 -3.27 8.79
N TYR A 129 -4.46 -3.68 9.53
CA TYR A 129 -4.58 -4.42 10.79
C TYR A 129 -4.27 -3.47 11.94
N SER A 130 -4.95 -3.64 13.07
CA SER A 130 -4.75 -2.82 14.26
C SER A 130 -4.49 -3.70 15.47
N GLN A 131 -3.52 -3.28 16.29
CA GLN A 131 -3.18 -3.91 17.55
C GLN A 131 -3.14 -2.84 18.65
N GLU A 132 -3.81 -3.10 19.76
CA GLU A 132 -3.63 -2.29 20.98
C GLU A 132 -2.45 -2.83 21.80
N THR A 133 -1.70 -1.92 22.40
CA THR A 133 -0.63 -2.23 23.35
C THR A 133 -0.66 -1.23 24.51
N ASN A 134 -0.13 -1.62 25.67
CA ASN A 134 -0.10 -0.78 26.85
C ASN A 134 1.34 -0.47 27.25
N ILE A 135 1.71 0.81 27.29
CA ILE A 135 3.04 1.30 27.63
C ILE A 135 3.00 1.88 29.05
N LEU A 136 3.76 1.30 29.97
CA LEU A 136 3.74 1.64 31.40
C LEU A 136 4.89 2.56 31.83
N GLU A 137 5.87 2.75 30.97
CA GLU A 137 7.04 3.63 31.17
C GLU A 137 7.57 4.09 29.81
N GLU A 138 8.45 5.09 29.83
CA GLU A 138 9.09 5.56 28.59
C GLU A 138 9.91 4.43 27.95
N VAL A 139 9.62 4.09 26.69
CA VAL A 139 10.25 2.97 26.01
C VAL A 139 10.97 3.41 24.74
N ASN A 140 12.20 2.93 24.58
CA ASN A 140 12.91 2.89 23.31
C ASN A 140 12.79 1.48 22.77
N THR A 141 12.18 1.32 21.61
CA THR A 141 11.87 -0.03 21.15
C THR A 141 11.87 -0.12 19.63
N HIS A 142 11.73 -1.33 19.12
CA HIS A 142 11.53 -1.59 17.71
C HIS A 142 10.20 -2.30 17.50
N VAL A 143 9.60 -2.12 16.33
CA VAL A 143 8.37 -2.79 15.91
C VAL A 143 8.68 -3.70 14.73
N THR A 144 8.28 -4.97 14.84
CA THR A 144 8.41 -5.97 13.77
C THR A 144 7.04 -6.34 13.21
N VAL A 145 6.97 -6.72 11.93
CA VAL A 145 5.77 -7.35 11.33
C VAL A 145 6.10 -8.81 11.02
N GLN A 146 5.40 -9.74 11.67
CA GLN A 146 5.65 -11.18 11.47
C GLN A 146 4.94 -11.76 10.23
N ARG A 147 3.90 -11.10 9.74
CA ARG A 147 3.21 -11.49 8.49
C ARG A 147 4.03 -11.02 7.29
N LYS A 148 4.18 -11.92 6.30
CA LYS A 148 4.90 -11.59 5.06
C LYS A 148 4.16 -10.53 4.24
N GLY A 149 4.89 -9.53 3.79
CA GLY A 149 4.40 -8.49 2.92
C GLY A 149 5.20 -7.21 3.06
N ARG A 150 4.59 -6.13 2.61
CA ARG A 150 5.17 -4.80 2.66
C ARG A 150 4.11 -3.75 2.91
N GLY A 151 4.55 -2.59 3.41
CA GLY A 151 3.71 -1.43 3.57
C GLY A 151 4.21 -0.50 4.67
N PHE A 152 3.32 -0.02 5.52
CA PHE A 152 3.61 1.01 6.52
C PHE A 152 3.20 0.60 7.94
N ILE A 153 3.96 1.06 8.93
CA ILE A 153 3.58 1.01 10.35
C ILE A 153 3.19 2.42 10.80
N VAL A 154 2.09 2.53 11.52
CA VAL A 154 1.56 3.78 12.08
C VAL A 154 1.28 3.56 13.57
N ILE A 155 1.80 4.40 14.44
CA ILE A 155 1.57 4.34 15.89
C ILE A 155 0.83 5.61 16.30
N ASN A 156 -0.35 5.46 16.91
CA ASN A 156 -1.18 6.59 17.37
C ASN A 156 -1.38 7.68 16.30
N GLY A 157 -1.61 7.28 15.05
CA GLY A 157 -1.78 8.19 13.92
C GLY A 157 -0.49 8.85 13.39
N LYS A 158 0.69 8.41 13.82
CA LYS A 158 2.00 8.85 13.30
C LYS A 158 2.66 7.74 12.50
N ILE A 159 2.99 7.99 11.24
CA ILE A 159 3.73 7.02 10.41
C ILE A 159 5.13 6.81 11.00
N LEU A 160 5.41 5.57 11.40
CA LEU A 160 6.72 5.13 11.87
C LEU A 160 7.69 4.94 10.70
N GLY A 161 7.21 4.30 9.63
CA GLY A 161 8.03 4.03 8.45
C GLY A 161 7.47 2.91 7.59
N ARG A 162 8.27 2.50 6.59
CA ARG A 162 7.96 1.38 5.69
C ARG A 162 8.59 0.09 6.18
N PHE A 163 7.95 -1.04 5.91
CA PHE A 163 8.55 -2.35 6.07
C PHE A 163 8.43 -3.15 4.78
N ASP A 164 9.37 -4.05 4.56
CA ASP A 164 9.30 -5.09 3.52
C ASP A 164 9.95 -6.35 4.09
N THR A 165 9.12 -7.33 4.45
CA THR A 165 9.60 -8.55 5.12
C THR A 165 10.31 -9.50 4.17
N LYS A 166 10.20 -9.30 2.85
CA LYS A 166 10.76 -10.19 1.84
C LYS A 166 12.12 -9.71 1.37
N LEU A 167 12.26 -8.41 1.12
CA LEU A 167 13.50 -7.84 0.61
C LEU A 167 14.53 -7.59 1.71
N GLY A 168 14.11 -7.24 2.94
CA GLY A 168 15.05 -6.92 4.02
C GLY A 168 16.03 -5.79 3.65
N PRO A 169 17.22 -5.71 4.29
CA PRO A 169 17.66 -6.49 5.45
C PRO A 169 17.01 -6.01 6.76
N GLN A 170 16.39 -4.83 6.76
CA GLN A 170 15.72 -4.30 7.94
C GLN A 170 14.42 -5.08 8.20
N THR A 171 14.31 -5.73 9.37
CA THR A 171 13.10 -6.47 9.76
C THR A 171 12.37 -5.85 10.96
N SER A 172 12.95 -4.82 11.56
CA SER A 172 12.34 -4.02 12.61
C SER A 172 12.50 -2.51 12.37
N LEU A 173 11.51 -1.73 12.80
CA LEU A 173 11.54 -0.26 12.76
C LEU A 173 11.72 0.30 14.16
N TYR A 174 12.75 1.13 14.38
CA TYR A 174 12.92 1.83 15.65
C TYR A 174 11.78 2.81 15.89
N ALA A 175 11.12 2.67 17.05
CA ALA A 175 10.00 3.47 17.52
C ALA A 175 10.41 4.28 18.77
N PRO A 176 10.81 5.55 18.57
CA PRO A 176 11.26 6.40 19.66
C PRO A 176 10.12 6.75 20.65
N PRO A 177 10.46 7.19 21.87
CA PRO A 177 9.50 7.55 22.92
C PRO A 177 8.35 8.46 22.48
N ASN A 178 8.62 9.41 21.57
CA ASN A 178 7.63 10.39 21.09
C ASN A 178 6.51 9.80 20.19
N PHE A 179 6.59 8.53 19.80
CA PHE A 179 5.49 7.81 19.15
C PHE A 179 4.50 7.22 20.16
N TRP A 180 4.93 7.03 21.41
CA TRP A 180 4.16 6.38 22.46
C TRP A 180 3.49 7.38 23.40
N GLN A 181 2.43 6.95 24.03
CA GLN A 181 1.79 7.63 25.16
C GLN A 181 1.71 6.66 26.35
N MET A 182 1.71 7.19 27.57
CA MET A 182 1.48 6.35 28.76
C MET A 182 0.08 5.72 28.69
N GLY A 183 0.01 4.43 29.01
CA GLY A 183 -1.21 3.64 28.90
C GLY A 183 -1.42 3.08 27.49
N ARG A 184 -2.67 3.16 27.00
CA ARG A 184 -3.10 2.49 25.77
C ARG A 184 -2.55 3.19 24.53
N ASN A 185 -2.01 2.40 23.60
CA ASN A 185 -1.51 2.83 22.30
C ASN A 185 -2.11 1.94 21.21
N THR A 186 -2.25 2.49 20.01
CA THR A 186 -2.70 1.74 18.83
C THR A 186 -1.58 1.68 17.80
N VAL A 187 -1.30 0.47 17.33
CA VAL A 187 -0.36 0.21 16.23
C VAL A 187 -1.15 -0.32 15.04
N ASN A 188 -1.17 0.44 13.96
CA ASN A 188 -1.77 0.06 12.69
C ASN A 188 -0.67 -0.40 11.72
N VAL A 189 -0.90 -1.54 11.07
CA VAL A 189 -0.06 -2.07 9.99
C VAL A 189 -0.87 -2.04 8.70
N ILE A 190 -0.41 -1.21 7.77
CA ILE A 190 -1.04 -1.01 6.46
C ILE A 190 -0.23 -1.82 5.46
N PHE A 191 -0.80 -2.91 4.95
CA PHE A 191 -0.20 -3.66 3.85
C PHE A 191 -0.56 -3.02 2.52
N THR A 192 0.45 -2.81 1.68
CA THR A 192 0.28 -2.42 0.26
C THR A 192 0.48 -3.60 -0.68
N ARG A 193 1.05 -4.70 -0.17
CA ARG A 193 1.10 -6.02 -0.80
C ARG A 193 1.28 -7.10 0.27
N GLN A 194 0.46 -8.14 0.23
CA GLN A 194 0.51 -9.31 1.10
C GLN A 194 0.90 -10.55 0.29
N ASP A 195 1.73 -11.41 0.87
CA ASP A 195 1.99 -12.74 0.30
C ASP A 195 0.88 -13.70 0.77
N GLN A 196 0.32 -14.49 -0.14
CA GLN A 196 -0.84 -15.36 0.13
C GLN A 196 -0.51 -16.63 0.95
N ASP A 197 0.76 -16.84 1.29
CA ASP A 197 1.22 -17.99 2.05
C ASP A 197 1.39 -17.59 3.52
N VAL A 198 0.30 -17.68 4.30
CA VAL A 198 0.27 -17.21 5.68
C VAL A 198 0.00 -18.38 6.62
N SER A 199 1.07 -18.92 7.21
CA SER A 199 1.00 -19.83 8.37
C SER A 199 0.99 -19.09 9.72
N VAL A 200 1.01 -17.74 9.69
CA VAL A 200 1.06 -16.89 10.88
C VAL A 200 -0.07 -15.87 10.83
N ASP A 201 -1.21 -16.22 11.43
CA ASP A 201 -2.48 -15.49 11.37
C ASP A 201 -2.49 -14.12 12.06
N ARG A 202 -1.39 -13.69 12.69
CA ARG A 202 -1.38 -12.47 13.50
C ARG A 202 -0.23 -11.57 13.12
N VAL A 203 -0.56 -10.34 12.76
CA VAL A 203 0.39 -9.22 12.86
C VAL A 203 0.73 -9.08 14.34
N GLN A 204 1.92 -9.53 14.74
CA GLN A 204 2.44 -9.32 16.08
C GLN A 204 3.51 -8.24 16.03
N VAL A 205 3.29 -7.17 16.78
CA VAL A 205 4.29 -6.16 17.08
C VAL A 205 5.13 -6.66 18.25
N LYS A 206 6.37 -7.06 17.98
CA LYS A 206 7.35 -7.37 19.02
C LYS A 206 8.21 -6.14 19.30
N PHE A 207 8.34 -5.84 20.58
CA PHE A 207 9.23 -4.83 21.14
C PHE A 207 10.61 -5.43 21.40
N THR A 208 11.67 -4.78 20.92
CA THR A 208 13.06 -5.20 21.17
C THR A 208 13.96 -4.02 21.50
N ASP A 209 14.90 -4.25 22.42
CA ASP A 209 15.88 -3.24 22.85
C ASP A 209 17.01 -3.05 21.81
N GLN A 210 17.09 -3.95 20.83
CA GLN A 210 18.09 -3.95 19.76
C GLN A 210 17.40 -4.07 18.39
N PRO A 211 17.96 -3.45 17.34
CA PRO A 211 17.45 -3.62 15.98
C PRO A 211 17.65 -5.07 15.51
N ILE A 212 16.71 -5.57 14.71
CA ILE A 212 16.85 -6.88 14.05
C ILE A 212 17.14 -6.64 12.57
N TRP A 213 18.21 -7.26 12.10
CA TRP A 213 18.62 -7.29 10.70
C TRP A 213 18.58 -8.75 10.21
N MET A 214 18.22 -8.96 8.94
CA MET A 214 18.34 -10.25 8.25
C MET A 214 19.75 -10.47 7.74
#